data_AF-A0A959ZA30-F1
#
_entry.id   AF-A0A959ZA30-F1
#
_cell.length_a   1.000
_cell.length_b   1.000
_cell.length_c   1.000
_cell.angle_alpha   90.00
_cell.angle_beta   90.00
_cell.angle_gamma   90.00
#
_symmetry.space_group_name_H-M   'P 1'
#
loop_
_entity.id
_entity.type
_entity.pdbx_description
1 polymer ?
#
loop_
_entity_poly.entity_id
_entity_poly.type
_entity_poly.pdbx_seq_one_letter_code
_entity_poly.pdbx_strand_id
1 'polypeptide(L)'
;MRFVRWIVAGAIGASAIFAYAQVQKSSAVTGEEVARAMNKSVPEVVKVLGAKSPSFPAGKAEAASRAEIIHDFKLVFDACEPNFRVTPRPFRVDEKALALAPKASQSELRELIEWGFVPPYSPLVTNNPDQMTREEFGDALGYFYNQLAALTTQPDPRWTPDLMGVDGE
;
A
#
# COMPACT_ATOMS: atom_id res chain seq x y z
N MET A 1 -44.21 -49.06 -27.49
CA MET A 1 -42.78 -49.17 -27.86
C MET A 1 -42.26 -47.78 -28.18
N ARG A 2 -41.17 -47.34 -27.51
CA ARG A 2 -40.12 -46.41 -28.00
C ARG A 2 -40.57 -44.92 -28.26
N PHE A 3 -39.92 -43.84 -27.80
CA PHE A 3 -38.58 -43.59 -27.26
C PHE A 3 -38.57 -42.28 -26.44
N VAL A 4 -37.74 -42.28 -25.38
CA VAL A 4 -37.34 -41.16 -24.51
C VAL A 4 -36.17 -40.38 -25.14
N ARG A 5 -35.95 -39.13 -24.66
CA ARG A 5 -34.78 -38.20 -24.79
C ARG A 5 -35.15 -36.97 -25.64
N TRP A 6 -35.04 -35.71 -25.21
CA TRP A 6 -33.93 -35.02 -24.55
C TRP A 6 -34.41 -33.71 -23.87
N ILE A 7 -34.24 -33.55 -22.56
CA ILE A 7 -34.09 -32.22 -21.92
C ILE A 7 -33.12 -32.40 -20.74
N VAL A 8 -31.81 -32.35 -21.01
CA VAL A 8 -30.79 -32.02 -19.98
C VAL A 8 -29.62 -31.33 -20.69
N ALA A 9 -29.69 -30.02 -20.83
CA ALA A 9 -28.53 -29.18 -21.13
C ALA A 9 -28.84 -27.77 -20.63
N GLY A 10 -28.52 -27.48 -19.37
CA GLY A 10 -28.81 -26.13 -18.85
C GLY A 10 -28.38 -25.79 -17.42
N ALA A 11 -27.87 -26.73 -16.61
CA ALA A 11 -27.74 -26.48 -15.17
C ALA A 11 -26.37 -26.84 -14.55
N ILE A 12 -25.28 -26.83 -15.33
CA ILE A 12 -23.92 -27.09 -14.78
C ILE A 12 -22.98 -25.88 -14.97
N GLY A 13 -23.28 -24.95 -15.88
CA GLY A 13 -22.40 -23.80 -16.16
C GLY A 13 -22.53 -22.62 -15.19
N ALA A 14 -23.69 -22.42 -14.54
CA ALA A 14 -23.93 -21.23 -13.72
C ALA A 14 -23.39 -21.34 -12.28
N SER A 15 -23.28 -22.56 -11.74
CA SER A 15 -22.89 -22.78 -10.33
C SER A 15 -21.39 -22.63 -10.10
N ALA A 16 -20.55 -22.90 -11.11
CA ALA A 16 -19.11 -22.74 -11.00
C ALA A 16 -18.66 -21.27 -11.13
N ILE A 17 -19.41 -20.45 -11.88
CA ILE A 17 -19.13 -19.02 -12.04
C ILE A 17 -19.51 -18.25 -10.77
N PHE A 18 -20.60 -18.62 -10.10
CA PHE A 18 -20.97 -18.03 -8.81
C PHE A 18 -20.09 -18.49 -7.64
N ALA A 19 -19.53 -19.70 -7.69
CA ALA A 19 -18.59 -20.18 -6.67
C ALA A 19 -17.24 -19.45 -6.75
N TYR A 20 -16.76 -19.10 -7.94
CA TYR A 20 -15.54 -18.28 -8.09
C TYR A 20 -15.73 -16.84 -7.60
N ALA A 21 -16.93 -16.28 -7.74
CA ALA A 21 -17.24 -14.93 -7.24
C ALA A 21 -17.35 -14.85 -5.70
N GLN A 22 -17.49 -15.98 -5.00
CA GLN A 22 -17.56 -16.03 -3.53
C GLN A 22 -16.21 -16.33 -2.86
N VAL A 23 -15.14 -16.62 -3.63
CA VAL A 23 -13.83 -17.03 -3.10
C VAL A 23 -12.91 -15.85 -2.72
N GLN A 24 -13.25 -14.60 -3.07
CA GLN A 24 -12.54 -13.42 -2.56
C GLN A 24 -13.48 -12.50 -1.77
N LYS A 25 -13.99 -12.98 -0.64
CA LYS A 25 -14.15 -12.08 0.52
C LYS A 25 -12.74 -11.86 1.06
N SER A 26 -12.03 -10.86 0.56
CA SER A 26 -10.78 -10.44 1.17
C SER A 26 -11.08 -10.06 2.62
N SER A 27 -10.67 -10.89 3.58
CA SER A 27 -10.81 -10.56 4.99
C SER A 27 -10.00 -9.29 5.29
N ALA A 28 -10.52 -8.46 6.19
CA ALA A 28 -9.77 -7.30 6.67
C ALA A 28 -8.38 -7.73 7.14
N VAL A 29 -7.36 -6.93 6.82
CA VAL A 29 -5.99 -7.18 7.27
C VAL A 29 -5.95 -7.10 8.80
N THR A 30 -5.34 -8.08 9.45
CA THR A 30 -5.22 -8.08 10.92
C THR A 30 -4.02 -7.27 11.38
N GLY A 31 -4.05 -6.77 12.60
CA GLY A 31 -2.91 -6.09 13.21
C GLY A 31 -1.66 -6.98 13.22
N GLU A 32 -1.82 -8.29 13.47
CA GLU A 32 -0.74 -9.28 13.38
C GLU A 32 -0.12 -9.37 11.99
N GLU A 33 -0.92 -9.27 10.93
CA GLU A 33 -0.44 -9.32 9.56
C GLU A 33 0.34 -8.06 9.19
N VAL A 34 -0.18 -6.89 9.58
CA VAL A 34 0.50 -5.60 9.43
C VAL A 34 1.83 -5.62 10.18
N ALA A 35 1.81 -5.93 11.48
CA ALA A 35 3.00 -5.98 12.31
C ALA A 35 4.03 -6.99 11.78
N ARG A 36 3.60 -8.16 11.30
CA ARG A 36 4.49 -9.16 10.71
C ARG A 36 5.13 -8.65 9.42
N ALA A 37 4.37 -8.00 8.54
CA ALA A 37 4.90 -7.42 7.32
C ALA A 37 5.94 -6.34 7.65
N MET A 38 5.57 -5.37 8.49
CA MET A 38 6.43 -4.24 8.88
C MET A 38 7.69 -4.70 9.60
N ASN A 39 7.59 -5.59 10.59
CA ASN A 39 8.75 -6.12 11.31
C ASN A 39 9.67 -6.98 10.44
N LYS A 40 9.18 -7.50 9.31
CA LYS A 40 10.00 -8.27 8.37
C LYS A 40 10.71 -7.38 7.35
N SER A 41 10.01 -6.40 6.77
CA SER A 41 10.55 -5.59 5.67
C SER A 41 11.30 -4.35 6.15
N VAL A 42 10.79 -3.64 7.17
CA VAL A 42 11.35 -2.35 7.60
C VAL A 42 12.81 -2.47 8.08
N PRO A 43 13.21 -3.46 8.90
CA PRO A 43 14.59 -3.56 9.37
C PRO A 43 15.61 -3.71 8.24
N GLU A 44 15.25 -4.40 7.16
CA GLU A 44 16.16 -4.57 6.01
C GLU A 44 16.26 -3.27 5.20
N VAL A 45 15.13 -2.59 4.99
CA VAL A 45 15.09 -1.30 4.27
C VAL A 45 15.90 -0.25 5.02
N VAL A 46 15.64 -0.05 6.31
CA VAL A 46 16.36 0.97 7.11
C VAL A 46 17.85 0.62 7.26
N LYS A 47 18.21 -0.67 7.31
CA LYS A 47 19.61 -1.12 7.32
C LYS A 47 20.34 -0.73 6.04
N VAL A 48 19.72 -0.89 4.87
CA VAL A 48 20.29 -0.43 3.60
C VAL A 48 20.49 1.09 3.60
N LEU A 49 19.57 1.82 4.21
CA LEU A 49 19.63 3.29 4.30
C LEU A 49 20.52 3.81 5.43
N GLY A 50 21.02 2.96 6.32
CA GLY A 50 21.74 3.40 7.53
C GLY A 50 20.84 4.12 8.55
N ALA A 51 19.52 3.97 8.45
CA ALA A 51 18.54 4.57 9.33
C ALA A 51 18.30 3.74 10.61
N LYS A 52 17.83 4.39 11.67
CA LYS A 52 17.39 3.69 12.88
C LYS A 52 16.05 3.01 12.62
N SER A 53 15.97 1.70 12.82
CA SER A 53 14.70 0.99 12.65
C SER A 53 13.67 1.47 13.69
N PRO A 54 12.46 1.87 13.27
CA PRO A 54 11.34 1.99 14.19
C PRO A 54 10.97 0.60 14.73
N SER A 55 10.34 0.58 15.90
CA SER A 55 9.82 -0.64 16.52
C SER A 55 8.30 -0.60 16.47
N PHE A 56 7.72 -1.68 15.94
CA PHE A 56 6.27 -1.84 15.88
C PHE A 56 5.82 -2.74 17.03
N PRO A 57 4.73 -2.40 17.74
CA PRO A 57 4.17 -3.27 18.75
C PRO A 57 3.75 -4.61 18.14
N ALA A 58 3.65 -5.64 18.98
CA ALA A 58 3.05 -6.90 18.56
C ALA A 58 1.60 -6.62 18.12
N GLY A 59 1.29 -6.96 16.87
CA GLY A 59 -0.05 -6.82 16.32
C GLY A 59 -1.04 -7.72 17.04
N LYS A 60 -2.32 -7.38 16.93
CA LYS A 60 -3.42 -8.19 17.49
C LYS A 60 -4.17 -8.93 16.38
N ALA A 61 -4.90 -9.98 16.75
CA ALA A 61 -5.69 -10.77 15.82
C ALA A 61 -6.89 -10.02 15.23
N GLU A 62 -7.30 -8.90 15.83
CA GLU A 62 -8.35 -8.05 15.27
C GLU A 62 -7.90 -7.34 13.99
N ALA A 63 -8.89 -6.89 13.21
CA ALA A 63 -8.65 -6.08 12.02
C ALA A 63 -7.90 -4.80 12.40
N ALA A 64 -6.82 -4.50 11.68
CA ALA A 64 -6.07 -3.27 11.85
C ALA A 64 -6.92 -2.09 11.42
N SER A 65 -6.90 -1.02 12.22
CA SER A 65 -7.50 0.24 11.83
C SER A 65 -6.64 0.95 10.79
N ARG A 66 -7.27 1.72 9.91
CA ARG A 66 -6.56 2.54 8.94
C ARG A 66 -5.64 3.57 9.61
N ALA A 67 -6.04 4.09 10.77
CA ALA A 67 -5.23 5.01 11.54
C ALA A 67 -3.92 4.36 12.04
N GLU A 68 -3.96 3.11 12.50
CA GLU A 68 -2.76 2.36 12.90
C GLU A 68 -1.81 2.15 11.71
N ILE A 69 -2.36 1.77 10.54
CA ILE A 69 -1.54 1.56 9.33
C ILE A 69 -0.87 2.87 8.88
N ILE A 70 -1.60 3.98 8.89
CA ILE A 70 -1.06 5.31 8.53
C ILE A 70 0.06 5.70 9.49
N HIS A 71 -0.14 5.49 10.80
CA HIS A 71 0.86 5.79 11.81
C HIS A 71 2.13 4.94 11.61
N ASP A 72 1.98 3.64 11.36
CA ASP A 72 3.12 2.76 11.07
C ASP A 72 3.91 3.22 9.83
N PHE A 73 3.21 3.68 8.78
CA PHE A 73 3.86 4.27 7.59
C PHE A 73 4.59 5.56 7.92
N LYS A 74 4.00 6.42 8.76
CA LYS A 74 4.64 7.66 9.21
C LYS A 74 5.91 7.39 10.02
N LEU A 75 5.91 6.40 10.92
CA LEU A 75 7.11 6.00 11.65
C LEU A 75 8.26 5.56 10.73
N VAL A 76 7.96 4.84 9.65
CA VAL A 76 8.97 4.46 8.64
C VAL A 76 9.44 5.67 7.85
N PHE A 77 8.51 6.55 7.45
CA PHE A 77 8.84 7.79 6.77
C PHE A 77 9.81 8.63 7.61
N ASP A 78 9.49 8.90 8.88
CA ASP A 78 10.31 9.71 9.79
C ASP A 78 11.70 9.12 10.01
N ALA A 79 11.77 7.79 10.10
CA ALA A 79 13.05 7.10 10.23
C ALA A 79 13.93 7.25 8.97
N CYS A 80 13.31 7.28 7.79
CA CYS A 80 14.01 7.31 6.51
C CYS A 80 14.25 8.73 5.97
N GLU A 81 13.43 9.72 6.36
CA GLU A 81 13.45 11.09 5.85
C GLU A 81 14.86 11.74 5.85
N PRO A 82 15.68 11.59 6.91
CA PRO A 82 17.04 12.14 6.92
C PRO A 82 17.95 11.63 5.79
N ASN A 83 17.60 10.52 5.14
CA ASN A 83 18.36 9.89 4.06
C ASN A 83 17.78 10.18 2.67
N PHE A 84 16.73 10.99 2.57
CA PHE A 84 16.19 11.40 1.28
C PHE A 84 17.20 12.28 0.55
N ARG A 85 17.48 11.92 -0.70
CA ARG A 85 18.43 12.64 -1.56
C ARG A 85 17.74 13.64 -2.48
N VAL A 86 16.44 13.48 -2.66
CA VAL A 86 15.60 14.30 -3.52
C VAL A 86 14.37 14.72 -2.75
N THR A 87 13.99 15.99 -2.88
CA THR A 87 12.69 16.49 -2.41
C THR A 87 11.71 16.44 -3.60
N PRO A 88 10.64 15.63 -3.53
CA PRO A 88 9.67 15.57 -4.62
C PRO A 88 8.88 16.88 -4.70
N ARG A 89 8.27 17.14 -5.86
CA ARG A 89 7.26 18.20 -5.93
C ARG A 89 6.06 17.77 -5.10
N PRO A 90 5.53 18.64 -4.20
CA PRO A 90 4.41 18.27 -3.37
C PRO A 90 3.20 17.85 -4.20
N PHE A 91 2.64 16.68 -3.91
CA PHE A 91 1.38 16.26 -4.52
C PHE A 91 0.23 17.07 -3.93
N ARG A 92 -0.77 17.34 -4.76
CA ARG A 92 -1.98 18.04 -4.33
C ARG A 92 -2.86 17.12 -3.50
N VAL A 93 -3.19 17.57 -2.29
CA VAL A 93 -4.12 16.89 -1.39
C VAL A 93 -5.56 17.22 -1.79
N ASP A 94 -6.39 16.20 -1.96
CA ASP A 94 -7.84 16.35 -2.11
C ASP A 94 -8.47 16.39 -0.71
N GLU A 95 -8.84 17.59 -0.26
CA GLU A 95 -9.43 17.80 1.06
C GLU A 95 -10.72 17.00 1.29
N LYS A 96 -11.48 16.71 0.22
CA LYS A 96 -12.70 15.92 0.35
C LYS A 96 -12.38 14.45 0.60
N ALA A 97 -11.33 13.94 -0.05
CA ALA A 97 -10.86 12.59 0.17
C ALA A 97 -10.20 12.46 1.55
N LEU A 98 -9.36 13.42 1.95
CA LEU A 98 -8.73 13.43 3.27
C LEU A 98 -9.75 13.47 4.41
N ALA A 99 -10.87 14.17 4.23
CA ALA A 99 -11.94 14.23 5.22
C ALA A 99 -12.63 12.87 5.50
N LEU A 100 -12.45 11.87 4.63
CA LEU A 100 -12.94 10.50 4.83
C LEU A 100 -12.02 9.67 5.74
N ALA A 101 -10.75 10.06 5.88
CA ALA A 101 -9.81 9.38 6.75
C ALA A 101 -10.07 9.71 8.23
N PRO A 102 -9.67 8.81 9.18
CA PRO A 102 -9.81 9.07 10.61
C PRO A 102 -9.16 10.39 11.03
N LYS A 103 -9.90 11.23 11.76
CA LYS A 103 -9.45 12.59 12.11
C LYS A 103 -8.08 12.65 12.78
N ALA A 104 -7.75 11.63 13.60
CA ALA A 104 -6.47 11.54 14.29
C ALA A 104 -5.28 11.33 13.34
N SER A 105 -5.48 10.68 12.20
CA SER A 105 -4.42 10.37 11.24
C SER A 105 -4.37 11.33 10.04
N GLN A 106 -5.30 12.29 9.93
CA GLN A 106 -5.36 13.22 8.78
C GLN A 106 -4.08 14.06 8.60
N SER A 107 -3.40 14.44 9.69
CA SER A 107 -2.16 15.21 9.59
C SER A 107 -1.01 14.35 9.03
N GLU A 108 -0.84 13.13 9.55
CA GLU A 108 0.17 12.19 9.07
C GLU A 108 -0.10 11.79 7.63
N LEU A 109 -1.36 11.50 7.31
CA LEU A 109 -1.78 11.13 5.96
C LEU A 109 -1.57 12.26 4.96
N ARG A 110 -1.86 13.52 5.35
CA ARG A 110 -1.59 14.69 4.51
C ARG A 110 -0.12 14.75 4.11
N GLU A 111 0.77 14.63 5.08
CA GLU A 111 2.21 14.71 4.84
C GLU A 111 2.68 13.56 3.93
N LEU A 112 2.21 12.33 4.19
CA LEU A 112 2.51 11.19 3.33
C LEU A 112 1.99 11.38 1.89
N ILE A 113 0.82 12.03 1.70
CA ILE A 113 0.32 12.39 0.38
C ILE A 113 1.22 13.44 -0.26
N GLU A 114 1.55 14.53 0.44
CA GLU A 114 2.36 15.63 -0.08
C GLU A 114 3.73 15.14 -0.57
N TRP A 115 4.35 14.20 0.16
CA TRP A 115 5.61 13.56 -0.24
C TRP A 115 5.47 12.45 -1.29
N GLY A 116 4.25 12.13 -1.70
CA GLY A 116 3.95 11.12 -2.71
C GLY A 116 4.08 9.67 -2.22
N PHE A 117 4.10 9.43 -0.91
CA PHE A 117 4.10 8.08 -0.33
C PHE A 117 2.72 7.44 -0.32
N VAL A 118 1.67 8.26 -0.39
CA VAL A 118 0.28 7.80 -0.49
C VAL A 118 -0.39 8.49 -1.68
N PRO A 119 -0.96 7.75 -2.64
CA PRO A 119 -1.72 8.35 -3.74
C PRO A 119 -2.98 9.07 -3.20
N PRO A 120 -3.36 10.22 -3.78
CA PRO A 120 -4.55 10.97 -3.36
C PRO A 120 -5.87 10.16 -3.39
N TYR A 121 -5.94 9.15 -4.26
CA TYR A 121 -7.12 8.28 -4.43
C TYR A 121 -6.88 6.84 -3.99
N SER A 122 -5.95 6.60 -3.06
CA SER A 122 -5.67 5.25 -2.57
C SER A 122 -6.72 4.76 -1.55
N PRO A 123 -6.81 3.44 -1.30
CA PRO A 123 -7.65 2.88 -0.24
C PRO A 123 -7.34 3.39 1.18
N LEU A 124 -6.14 3.96 1.40
CA LEU A 124 -5.78 4.66 2.65
C LEU A 124 -6.46 6.04 2.79
N VAL A 125 -7.02 6.59 1.72
CA VAL A 125 -7.64 7.91 1.70
C VAL A 125 -9.15 7.80 1.46
N THR A 126 -9.57 6.95 0.51
CA THR A 126 -10.94 7.01 -0.05
C THR A 126 -11.89 5.92 0.44
N ASN A 127 -11.39 4.80 0.98
CA ASN A 127 -12.25 3.68 1.34
C ASN A 127 -12.89 3.82 2.73
N ASN A 128 -14.17 3.45 2.80
CA ASN A 128 -14.98 3.36 4.00
C ASN A 128 -15.58 1.94 4.00
N PRO A 129 -15.22 1.04 4.93
CA PRO A 129 -15.02 1.23 6.38
C PRO A 129 -13.59 1.53 6.82
N ASP A 130 -13.39 1.79 8.13
CA ASP A 130 -12.10 2.05 8.84
C ASP A 130 -11.03 0.93 8.71
N GLN A 131 -11.37 -0.15 8.02
CA GLN A 131 -10.52 -1.31 7.83
C GLN A 131 -10.12 -1.42 6.36
N MET A 132 -8.95 -2.00 6.13
CA MET A 132 -8.44 -2.30 4.80
C MET A 132 -8.44 -3.80 4.55
N THR A 133 -8.57 -4.19 3.29
CA THR A 133 -8.33 -5.57 2.89
C THR A 133 -6.83 -5.87 2.85
N ARG A 134 -6.47 -7.15 2.83
CA ARG A 134 -5.06 -7.56 2.74
C ARG A 134 -4.42 -7.11 1.42
N GLU A 135 -5.17 -7.17 0.33
CA GLU A 135 -4.74 -6.75 -1.00
C GLU A 135 -4.49 -5.24 -1.03
N GLU A 136 -5.41 -4.45 -0.49
CA GLU A 136 -5.26 -2.99 -0.38
C GLU A 136 -4.03 -2.60 0.47
N PHE A 137 -3.80 -3.32 1.57
CA PHE A 137 -2.61 -3.11 2.40
C PHE A 137 -1.33 -3.46 1.64
N GLY A 138 -1.30 -4.58 0.93
CA GLY A 138 -0.16 -4.99 0.11
C GLY A 138 0.18 -3.99 -0.99
N ASP A 139 -0.85 -3.50 -1.70
CA ASP A 139 -0.69 -2.48 -2.74
C ASP A 139 -0.18 -1.16 -2.17
N ALA A 140 -0.75 -0.72 -1.04
CA ALA A 140 -0.30 0.49 -0.34
C ALA A 140 1.15 0.39 0.13
N LEU A 141 1.54 -0.75 0.71
CA LEU A 141 2.91 -1.01 1.16
C LEU A 141 3.89 -1.05 -0.02
N GLY A 142 3.51 -1.69 -1.13
CA GLY A 142 4.31 -1.72 -2.36
C GLY A 142 4.54 -0.33 -2.94
N TYR A 143 3.49 0.49 -3.01
CA TYR A 143 3.59 1.88 -3.45
C TYR A 143 4.48 2.71 -2.52
N PHE A 144 4.31 2.57 -1.20
CA PHE A 144 5.12 3.24 -0.20
C PHE A 144 6.61 2.94 -0.39
N TYR A 145 6.98 1.67 -0.57
CA TYR A 145 8.39 1.30 -0.79
C TYR A 145 8.94 1.75 -2.14
N ASN A 146 8.11 1.81 -3.17
CA ASN A 146 8.52 2.34 -4.46
C ASN A 146 8.89 3.82 -4.33
N GLN A 147 8.05 4.61 -3.67
CA GLN A 147 8.35 6.02 -3.41
C GLN A 147 9.58 6.18 -2.52
N LEU A 148 9.70 5.36 -1.46
CA LEU A 148 10.87 5.39 -0.60
C LEU A 148 12.16 5.17 -1.40
N ALA A 149 12.19 4.13 -2.23
CA ALA A 149 13.33 3.83 -3.09
C ALA A 149 13.64 5.00 -4.04
N ALA A 150 12.61 5.62 -4.64
CA ALA A 150 12.78 6.76 -5.54
C ALA A 150 13.44 7.96 -4.84
N LEU A 151 13.08 8.25 -3.58
CA LEU A 151 13.63 9.40 -2.84
C LEU A 151 15.00 9.13 -2.22
N THR A 152 15.33 7.89 -1.92
CA THR A 152 16.62 7.51 -1.30
C THR A 152 17.71 7.14 -2.30
N THR A 153 17.33 6.75 -3.52
CA THR A 153 18.29 6.34 -4.54
C THR A 153 18.99 7.57 -5.11
N GLN A 154 20.33 7.54 -5.13
CA GLN A 154 21.09 8.54 -5.90
C GLN A 154 20.99 8.13 -7.37
N PRO A 155 20.52 9.02 -8.25
CA PRO A 155 20.58 8.73 -9.67
C PRO A 155 22.06 8.73 -10.07
N ASP A 156 22.61 7.54 -10.29
CA ASP A 156 23.96 7.34 -10.79
C ASP A 156 23.94 7.54 -12.31
N PRO A 157 24.77 8.44 -12.88
CA PRO A 157 24.88 8.62 -14.32
C PRO A 157 25.16 7.31 -15.08
N ARG A 158 25.83 6.33 -14.45
CA ARG A 158 26.09 5.01 -15.04
C ARG A 158 24.80 4.20 -15.30
N TRP A 159 23.75 4.45 -14.50
CA TRP A 159 22.53 3.65 -14.48
C TRP A 159 21.26 4.46 -14.77
N THR A 160 21.38 5.79 -14.92
CA THR A 160 20.27 6.71 -15.18
C THR A 160 20.52 7.40 -16.54
N PRO A 161 19.98 6.87 -17.66
CA PRO A 161 20.27 7.39 -18.99
C PRO A 161 19.95 8.87 -19.19
N ASP A 162 18.93 9.37 -18.50
CA ASP A 162 18.56 10.79 -18.57
C ASP A 162 19.55 11.73 -17.87
N LEU A 163 20.47 11.20 -17.04
CA LEU A 163 21.63 11.93 -16.51
C LEU A 163 22.88 11.78 -17.38
N MET A 164 22.87 10.91 -18.38
CA MET A 164 23.92 10.84 -19.41
C MET A 164 23.77 11.97 -20.45
N GLY A 165 23.43 13.17 -19.99
CA GLY A 165 23.30 14.34 -20.84
C GLY A 165 24.64 15.04 -21.05
N VAL A 166 24.92 15.37 -22.30
CA VAL A 166 25.76 16.50 -22.76
C VAL A 166 27.30 16.30 -22.85
N ASP A 167 27.77 15.16 -23.37
CA ASP A 167 29.12 15.10 -23.99
C ASP A 167 28.96 14.95 -25.51
N GLY A 168 28.66 16.05 -26.20
CA GLY A 168 28.43 16.06 -27.65
C GLY A 168 28.11 17.41 -28.24
N GLU A 169 28.86 18.46 -27.87
CA GLU A 169 29.21 19.57 -28.78
C GLU A 169 30.67 19.41 -29.20
#